data_AF-A0A2E7B7F4-F1
#
_entry.id   AF-A0A2E7B7F4-F1
#
_cell.length_a   1.000
_cell.length_b   1.000
_cell.length_c   1.000
_cell.angle_alpha   90.00
_cell.angle_beta   90.00
_cell.angle_gamma   90.00
#
_symmetry.space_group_name_H-M   'P 1'
#
loop_
_entity.id
_entity.type
_entity.pdbx_description
1 polymer ?
#
loop_
_entity_poly.entity_id
_entity_poly.type
_entity_poly.pdbx_seq_one_letter_code
_entity_poly.pdbx_strand_id
1 'polypeptide(L)' 'MSLQVFKTVTYSLMHLTVAMTVAFLLTGSWHAALAIGLIEPLVQTAAYTMHERAWARTVRQ' A
#
# COMPACT_ATOMS: atom_id res chain seq x y z
N MET A 1 12.29 12.63 19.81
CA MET A 1 11.76 11.76 18.74
C MET A 1 12.28 12.26 17.41
N SER A 2 12.93 11.41 16.63
CA SER A 2 13.64 11.79 15.40
C SER A 2 12.68 12.29 14.33
N LEU A 3 13.05 13.36 13.62
CA LEU A 3 12.30 13.94 12.49
C LEU A 3 11.89 12.91 11.42
N GLN A 4 12.58 11.77 11.37
CA GLN A 4 12.30 10.65 10.49
C GLN A 4 10.94 10.01 10.77
N VAL A 5 10.60 9.75 12.03
CA VAL A 5 9.29 9.15 12.38
C VAL A 5 8.16 10.08 11.97
N PHE A 6 8.33 11.39 12.18
CA PHE A 6 7.36 12.38 11.76
C PHE A 6 7.17 12.40 10.24
N LYS A 7 8.26 12.35 9.47
CA LYS A 7 8.21 12.25 8.00
C LYS A 7 7.52 10.97 7.52
N THR A 8 7.81 9.83 8.15
CA THR A 8 7.14 8.56 7.82
C THR A 8 5.65 8.66 8.09
N VAL A 9 5.25 9.20 9.24
CA VAL A 9 3.83 9.35 9.59
C VAL A 9 3.12 10.31 8.63
N THR A 10 3.69 11.48 8.35
CA THR A 10 3.06 12.46 7.43
C THR A 10 2.96 11.91 6.02
N TYR A 11 3.98 11.18 5.55
CA TYR A 11 3.94 10.49 4.26
C TYR A 11 2.85 9.42 4.22
N SER A 12 2.76 8.55 5.22
CA SER A 12 1.74 7.50 5.29
C SER A 12 0.31 8.08 5.33
N LEU A 13 0.09 9.17 6.07
CA LEU A 13 -1.20 9.85 6.12
C LEU A 13 -1.59 10.47 4.78
N MET A 14 -0.63 11.12 4.11
CA MET A 14 -0.84 11.68 2.78
C MET A 14 -1.18 10.57 1.77
N HIS A 15 -0.42 9.47 1.78
CA HIS A 15 -0.68 8.32 0.91
C HIS A 15 -2.07 7.72 1.15
N LEU A 16 -2.44 7.46 2.40
CA LEU A 16 -3.76 6.93 2.76
C LEU A 16 -4.89 7.86 2.29
N THR A 17 -4.73 9.17 2.52
CA THR A 17 -5.73 10.17 2.12
C THR A 17 -5.92 10.19 0.60
N VAL A 18 -4.83 10.18 -0.16
CA VAL A 18 -4.88 10.17 -1.63
C VAL A 18 -5.51 8.85 -2.12
N ALA A 19 -5.08 7.70 -1.61
CA ALA A 19 -5.60 6.39 -1.99
C ALA A 19 -7.11 6.28 -1.72
N MET A 20 -7.56 6.67 -0.53
CA MET A 20 -8.98 6.67 -0.18
C MET A 20 -9.79 7.65 -1.03
N THR A 21 -9.25 8.85 -1.32
CA THR A 21 -9.92 9.84 -2.17
C THR A 21 -10.10 9.32 -3.58
N VAL A 22 -9.03 8.78 -4.20
CA VAL A 22 -9.09 8.21 -5.55
C VAL A 22 -10.05 7.01 -5.58
N ALA A 23 -9.95 6.10 -4.61
CA ALA A 23 -10.84 4.95 -4.52
C ALA A 23 -12.30 5.38 -4.33
N PHE A 24 -12.57 6.40 -3.52
CA PHE A 24 -13.91 6.95 -3.34
C PHE A 24 -14.44 7.60 -4.63
N LEU A 25 -13.63 8.38 -5.34
CA LEU A 25 -14.01 8.99 -6.61
C LEU A 25 -14.34 7.94 -7.68
N LEU A 26 -13.62 6.81 -7.70
CA LEU A 26 -13.85 5.75 -8.67
C LEU A 26 -15.03 4.84 -8.33
N THR A 27 -15.27 4.59 -7.04
CA THR A 27 -16.29 3.62 -6.59
C THR A 27 -17.59 4.28 -6.12
N GLY A 28 -17.56 5.56 -5.77
CA GLY A 28 -18.67 6.26 -5.12
C GLY A 28 -19.00 5.79 -3.71
N SER A 29 -18.20 4.87 -3.12
CA SER A 29 -18.49 4.23 -1.83
C SER A 29 -17.34 4.36 -0.85
N TRP A 30 -17.63 4.93 0.32
CA TRP A 30 -16.67 5.04 1.42
C TRP A 30 -16.21 3.68 1.96
N HIS A 31 -17.07 2.67 1.92
CA HIS A 31 -16.73 1.31 2.35
C HIS A 31 -15.70 0.68 1.41
N ALA A 32 -15.87 0.86 0.11
CA ALA A 32 -14.92 0.37 -0.88
C ALA A 32 -13.58 1.12 -0.78
N ALA A 33 -13.60 2.44 -0.57
CA ALA A 33 -12.39 3.24 -0.38
C ALA A 33 -11.55 2.81 0.82
N LEU A 34 -12.20 2.55 1.96
CA LEU A 34 -11.56 2.02 3.17
C LEU A 34 -11.00 0.60 2.95
N ALA A 35 -11.79 -0.27 2.31
CA ALA A 35 -11.35 -1.63 1.99
C ALA A 35 -10.12 -1.61 1.08
N ILE A 36 -10.14 -0.80 0.01
CA ILE A 36 -9.01 -0.66 -0.92
C ILE A 36 -7.79 -0.11 -0.19
N GLY A 37 -7.93 0.95 0.62
CA GLY A 37 -6.82 1.54 1.36
C GLY A 37 -6.13 0.59 2.35
N LEU A 38 -6.83 -0.44 2.82
CA LEU A 38 -6.25 -1.46 3.72
C LEU A 38 -5.78 -2.71 2.97
N ILE A 39 -6.50 -3.13 1.93
CA ILE A 39 -6.18 -4.32 1.14
C ILE A 39 -4.96 -4.07 0.25
N GLU A 40 -4.79 -2.85 -0.26
CA GLU A 40 -3.67 -2.47 -1.13
C GLU A 40 -2.30 -2.79 -0.53
N PRO A 41 -1.93 -2.37 0.70
CA PRO A 41 -0.64 -2.71 1.28
C PRO A 41 -0.48 -4.21 1.60
N LEU A 42 -1.57 -4.92 1.90
CA LEU A 42 -1.56 -6.37 2.11
C LEU A 42 -1.27 -7.12 0.81
N VAL A 43 -1.97 -6.75 -0.26
CA VAL A 43 -1.77 -7.32 -1.59
C VAL A 43 -0.38 -6.95 -2.11
N GLN A 44 0.09 -5.72 -1.89
CA GLN A 44 1.44 -5.29 -2.23
C GLN A 44 2.49 -6.17 -1.53
N THR A 45 2.33 -6.45 -0.23
CA THR A 45 3.24 -7.31 0.53
C THR A 45 3.21 -8.76 0.02
N ALA A 46 2.01 -9.28 -0.27
CA ALA A 46 1.84 -10.63 -0.82
C ALA A 46 2.45 -10.75 -2.22
N ALA A 47 2.19 -9.77 -3.09
CA ALA A 47 2.74 -9.69 -4.44
C ALA A 47 4.27 -9.56 -4.42
N TYR A 48 4.82 -8.73 -3.53
CA TYR A 48 6.27 -8.62 -3.34
C TYR A 48 6.88 -9.97 -2.91
N THR A 49 6.24 -10.66 -1.97
CA THR A 49 6.69 -11.98 -1.52
C THR A 49 6.63 -13.01 -2.65
N MET A 50 5.57 -13.00 -3.46
CA MET A 50 5.46 -13.88 -4.63
C MET A 50 6.49 -13.55 -5.70
N HIS A 51 6.71 -12.26 -5.97
CA HIS A 51 7.71 -11.76 -6.91
C HIS A 51 9.11 -12.23 -6.49
N GLU A 52 9.47 -12.06 -5.21
CA GLU A 52 10.76 -12.51 -4.67
C GLU A 52 10.92 -14.03 -4.83
N ARG A 53 9.89 -14.82 -4.51
CA ARG A 53 9.93 -16.28 -4.66
C ARG A 53 10.01 -16.73 -6.11
N ALA A 54 9.37 -16.01 -7.04
CA ALA A 54 9.46 -16.29 -8.47
C ALA A 54 10.83 -15.93 -9.04
N TRP A 55 11.40 -14.82 -8.57
CA TRP A 55 12.73 -14.37 -8.98
C TRP A 55 13.85 -15.24 -8.41
N ALA A 56 13.74 -15.67 -7.15
CA ALA A 56 14.66 -16.63 -6.52
C ALA A 56 14.70 -18.00 -7.21
N ARG A 57 13.66 -18.38 -7.97
CA ARG A 57 13.67 -19.60 -8.81
C ARG A 57 14.32 -19.37 -10.17
N THR A 58 14.33 -18.13 -10.65
CA THR A 58 14.83 -17.76 -11.98
C THR A 58 16.30 -17.34 -11.94
N VAL A 59 16.72 -16.67 -10.87
CA VAL A 59 18.12 -16.40 -10.56
C VAL A 59 18.57 -17.45 -9.56
N ARG A 60 19.25 -18.48 -10.06
CA ARG A 60 20.10 -19.37 -9.25
C ARG A 60 21.18 -18.47 -8.61
N GLN A 61 20.95 -17.96 -7.40
CA GLN A 61 22.04 -17.51 -6.53
C GLN A 61 22.63 -18.73 -5.83
#